data_AF-A0AAQ5YS86-F1
#
_entry.id   AF-A0AAQ5YS86-F1
#
_cell.length_a   1.000
_cell.length_b   1.000
_cell.length_c   1.000
_cell.angle_alpha   90.00
_cell.angle_beta   90.00
_cell.angle_gamma   90.00
#
_symmetry.space_group_name_H-M   'P 1'
#
loop_
_entity.id
_entity.type
_entity.pdbx_description
1 polymer ?
#
loop_
_entity_poly.entity_id
_entity_poly.type
_entity_poly.pdbx_seq_one_letter_code
_entity_poly.pdbx_strand_id
1 'polypeptide(L)'
;MAGPRLEFETEMFLSLFGCDGLLVVAEGMGVDRILLQFMRVYSEQGSLVLLLNTTTPEQEYFTEQLRVEGVTHLPRTVTSDVQSAERYNVYTEGGVLFVTSRILVVDFLTDRIPAHLISGQKMRAMFVFFHILHH
;
A
#
# COMPACT_ATOMS: atom_id res chain seq x y z
N MET A 1 12.56 18.31 -4.60
CA MET A 1 13.75 17.66 -4.00
C MET A 1 13.38 17.31 -2.57
N ALA A 2 13.13 16.04 -2.25
CA ALA A 2 12.85 15.64 -0.87
C ALA A 2 14.15 15.78 -0.05
N GLY A 3 14.12 16.60 1.00
CA GLY A 3 15.26 16.78 1.90
C GLY A 3 15.69 15.47 2.57
N PRO A 4 16.90 15.42 3.16
CA PRO A 4 17.34 14.26 3.92
C PRO A 4 16.32 13.90 5.00
N ARG A 5 16.11 12.60 5.22
CA ARG A 5 15.16 12.11 6.23
C ARG A 5 15.52 12.64 7.60
N LEU A 6 14.50 12.99 8.36
CA LEU A 6 14.66 13.30 9.78
C LEU A 6 14.83 11.97 10.54
N GLU A 7 15.62 11.96 11.62
CA GLU A 7 15.89 10.74 12.38
C GLU A 7 14.61 10.04 12.85
N PHE A 8 13.61 10.81 13.27
CA PHE A 8 12.33 10.27 13.73
C PHE A 8 11.55 9.54 12.61
N GLU A 9 11.62 9.99 11.36
CA GLU A 9 10.99 9.31 10.22
C GLU A 9 11.63 7.94 9.98
N THR A 10 12.94 7.85 10.19
CA THR A 10 13.70 6.61 10.01
C THR A 10 13.39 5.61 11.13
N GLU A 11 13.35 6.06 12.38
CA GLU A 11 12.96 5.22 13.52
C GLU A 11 11.54 4.67 13.37
N MET A 12 10.57 5.52 12.96
CA MET A 12 9.20 5.08 12.74
C MET A 12 9.12 4.00 11.65
N PHE A 13 9.82 4.20 10.52
CA PHE A 13 9.86 3.20 9.45
C PHE A 13 10.46 1.87 9.94
N LEU A 14 11.59 1.91 10.65
CA LEU A 14 12.26 0.71 11.14
C LEU A 14 11.40 -0.06 12.16
N SER A 15 10.70 0.67 13.04
CA SER A 15 9.79 0.08 14.01
C SER A 15 8.64 -0.68 13.33
N LEU A 16 8.00 -0.07 12.34
CA LEU A 16 6.93 -0.68 11.55
C LEU A 16 7.41 -1.79 10.61
N PHE A 17 8.67 -1.72 10.17
CA PHE A 17 9.24 -2.76 9.34
C PHE A 17 9.50 -4.04 10.14
N GLY A 18 9.88 -3.93 11.42
CA GLY A 18 10.22 -5.07 12.27
C GLY A 18 9.02 -5.87 12.79
N CYS A 19 7.89 -5.21 13.07
CA CYS A 19 6.72 -5.80 13.70
C CYS A 19 5.42 -5.25 13.10
N ASP A 20 4.34 -6.04 13.12
CA ASP A 20 3.01 -5.55 12.81
C ASP A 20 2.56 -4.54 13.89
N GLY A 21 2.02 -3.40 13.47
CA GLY A 21 1.68 -2.32 14.41
C GLY A 21 0.73 -1.27 13.83
N LEU A 22 0.20 -0.43 14.71
CA LEU A 22 -0.63 0.72 14.37
C LEU A 22 0.18 2.00 14.60
N LEU A 23 0.41 2.77 13.53
CA LEU A 23 1.04 4.08 13.62
C LEU A 23 -0.02 5.16 13.80
N VAL A 24 0.05 5.93 14.88
CA VAL A 24 -0.77 7.12 15.10
C VAL A 24 0.14 8.34 15.07
N VAL A 25 -0.10 9.25 14.12
CA VAL A 25 0.68 10.47 13.93
C VAL A 25 -0.23 11.67 13.81
N ALA A 26 0.28 12.84 14.22
CA ALA A 26 -0.41 14.10 13.99
C ALA A 26 -0.34 14.49 12.51
N GLU A 27 -1.31 15.28 12.06
CA GLU A 27 -1.33 15.84 10.70
C GLU A 27 -0.04 16.65 10.45
N GLY A 28 0.55 16.51 9.27
CA GLY A 28 1.78 17.19 8.89
C GLY A 28 3.09 16.54 9.37
N MET A 29 3.05 15.41 10.07
CA MET A 29 4.25 14.67 10.53
C MET A 29 4.96 13.86 9.43
N GLY A 30 4.65 14.11 8.15
CA GLY A 30 5.33 13.46 7.03
C GLY A 30 4.94 12.01 6.78
N VAL A 31 3.72 11.60 7.19
CA VAL A 31 3.20 10.24 6.96
C VAL A 31 3.25 9.84 5.47
N ASP A 32 2.99 10.79 4.57
CA ASP A 32 3.05 10.57 3.13
C ASP A 32 4.43 10.13 2.66
N ARG A 33 5.50 10.67 3.27
CA ARG A 33 6.89 10.32 2.93
C ARG A 33 7.25 8.90 3.40
N ILE A 34 6.76 8.53 4.58
CA ILE A 34 6.93 7.19 5.14
C ILE A 34 6.15 6.19 4.28
N LEU A 35 4.92 6.54 3.89
CA LEU A 35 4.10 5.70 3.03
C LEU A 35 4.74 5.51 1.64
N LEU A 36 5.25 6.58 1.02
CA LEU A 36 5.99 6.52 -0.24
C LEU A 36 7.20 5.59 -0.16
N GLN A 37 7.95 5.67 0.94
CA GLN A 37 9.07 4.77 1.17
C GLN A 37 8.62 3.31 1.25
N PHE A 38 7.55 3.04 1.99
CA PHE A 38 6.98 1.71 2.11
C PHE A 38 6.53 1.17 0.75
N MET A 39 5.78 1.97 0.00
CA MET A 39 5.37 1.62 -1.37
C MET A 39 6.57 1.31 -2.24
N ARG A 40 7.62 2.13 -2.19
CA ARG A 40 8.84 1.92 -2.97
C ARG A 40 9.56 0.62 -2.64
N VAL A 41 9.64 0.25 -1.36
CA VAL A 41 10.29 -1.01 -0.93
C VAL A 41 9.49 -2.23 -1.41
N TYR A 42 8.16 -2.14 -1.39
CA TYR A 42 7.28 -3.25 -1.77
C TYR A 42 6.73 -3.19 -3.21
N SER A 43 7.18 -2.21 -4.00
CA SER A 43 6.86 -2.06 -5.43
C SER A 43 7.66 -3.05 -6.27
N GLU A 44 7.47 -4.33 -6.00
CA GLU A 44 8.14 -5.45 -6.66
C GLU A 44 7.17 -6.62 -6.85
N GLN A 45 7.48 -7.50 -7.81
CA GLN A 45 6.71 -8.72 -8.01
C GLN A 45 6.94 -9.68 -6.84
N GLY A 46 5.85 -10.26 -6.31
CA GLY A 46 5.90 -11.17 -5.17
C GLY A 46 5.74 -10.52 -3.78
N SER A 47 5.75 -9.19 -3.69
CA SER A 47 5.36 -8.44 -2.48
C SER A 47 3.99 -7.83 -2.70
N LEU A 48 3.02 -7.97 -1.79
CA LEU A 48 1.67 -7.41 -1.96
C LEU A 48 1.34 -6.43 -0.86
N VAL A 49 1.11 -5.18 -1.22
CA VAL A 49 0.67 -4.14 -0.28
C VAL A 49 -0.71 -3.66 -0.68
N LEU A 50 -1.63 -3.67 0.28
CA LEU A 50 -3.01 -3.24 0.06
C LEU A 50 -3.25 -1.94 0.81
N LEU A 51 -3.40 -0.85 0.06
CA LEU A 51 -3.69 0.46 0.59
C LEU A 51 -5.21 0.67 0.62
N LEU A 52 -5.71 0.93 1.82
CA LEU A 52 -7.12 1.12 2.10
C LEU A 52 -7.43 2.58 2.42
N ASN A 53 -8.65 2.99 2.09
CA ASN A 53 -9.18 4.31 2.43
C ASN A 53 -8.42 5.50 1.81
N THR A 54 -7.75 5.28 0.68
CA THR A 54 -7.15 6.35 -0.14
C THR A 54 -8.18 6.97 -1.09
N THR A 55 -8.13 8.29 -1.26
CA THR A 55 -8.91 9.05 -2.22
C THR A 55 -8.23 9.08 -3.61
N THR A 56 -8.99 9.32 -4.68
CA THR A 56 -8.43 9.45 -6.05
C THR A 56 -7.27 10.45 -6.16
N PRO A 57 -7.33 11.68 -5.61
CA PRO A 57 -6.21 12.61 -5.69
C PRO A 57 -4.95 12.11 -4.95
N GLU A 58 -5.11 11.40 -3.82
CA GLU A 58 -3.99 10.79 -3.12
C GLU A 58 -3.35 9.67 -3.94
N GLN A 59 -4.17 8.82 -4.57
CA GLN A 59 -3.67 7.74 -5.45
C GLN A 59 -2.86 8.29 -6.61
N GLU A 60 -3.35 9.35 -7.28
CA GLU A 60 -2.64 10.02 -8.36
C GLU A 60 -1.33 10.65 -7.86
N TYR A 61 -1.37 11.32 -6.72
CA TYR A 61 -0.18 11.91 -6.10
C TYR A 61 0.90 10.86 -5.84
N PHE A 62 0.57 9.75 -5.16
CA PHE A 62 1.52 8.69 -4.85
C PHE A 62 2.06 8.01 -6.11
N THR A 63 1.19 7.74 -7.08
CA THR A 63 1.59 7.13 -8.36
C THR A 63 2.58 8.02 -9.11
N GLU A 64 2.32 9.32 -9.15
CA GLU A 64 3.19 10.29 -9.83
C GLU A 64 4.54 10.44 -9.13
N GLN A 65 4.57 10.50 -7.79
CA GLN A 65 5.83 10.54 -7.04
C GLN A 65 6.70 9.31 -7.33
N LEU A 66 6.11 8.10 -7.31
CA LEU A 66 6.84 6.85 -7.61
C LEU A 66 7.30 6.80 -9.07
N ARG A 67 6.52 7.36 -10.00
CA ARG A 67 6.90 7.48 -11.42
C ARG A 67 8.11 8.39 -11.60
N VAL A 68 8.12 9.54 -10.93
CA VAL A 68 9.27 10.48 -10.94
C VAL A 68 10.52 9.85 -10.33
N GLU A 69 10.36 9.00 -9.32
CA GLU A 69 11.46 8.24 -8.71
C GLU A 69 11.96 7.07 -9.57
N GLY A 70 11.31 6.77 -10.70
CA GLY A 70 11.72 5.71 -11.64
C GLY A 70 11.39 4.30 -11.16
N VAL A 71 10.39 4.14 -10.29
CA VAL A 71 9.92 2.83 -9.84
C VAL A 71 9.29 2.07 -11.01
N THR A 72 9.71 0.82 -11.23
CA THR A 72 9.27 0.01 -12.37
C THR A 72 7.85 -0.53 -12.20
N HIS A 73 7.47 -0.92 -10.98
CA HIS A 73 6.16 -1.48 -10.67
C HIS A 73 5.29 -0.45 -9.96
N LEU A 74 4.51 0.30 -10.74
CA LEU A 74 3.67 1.37 -10.25
C LEU A 74 2.42 0.83 -9.54
N PRO A 75 1.89 1.56 -8.54
CA PRO A 75 0.66 1.16 -7.87
C PRO A 75 -0.52 1.06 -8.84
N ARG A 76 -1.43 0.11 -8.59
CA ARG A 76 -2.64 -0.10 -9.40
C ARG A 76 -3.89 0.05 -8.55
N THR A 77 -4.94 0.65 -9.10
CA THR A 77 -6.24 0.75 -8.41
C THR A 77 -7.15 -0.40 -8.80
N VAL A 78 -7.66 -1.12 -7.81
CA VAL A 78 -8.64 -2.20 -8.00
C VAL A 78 -10.05 -1.63 -7.83
N THR A 79 -10.79 -1.56 -8.94
CA THR A 79 -12.19 -1.13 -8.97
C THR A 79 -13.14 -2.32 -9.20
N SER A 80 -14.44 -2.09 -9.02
CA SER A 80 -15.50 -3.09 -9.25
C SER A 80 -15.59 -3.56 -10.70
N ASP A 81 -15.13 -2.75 -11.64
CA ASP A 81 -15.22 -2.98 -13.09
C ASP A 81 -14.14 -3.92 -13.62
N VAL A 82 -13.10 -4.20 -12.82
CA VAL A 82 -12.08 -5.19 -13.18
C VAL A 82 -12.71 -6.58 -13.17
N GLN A 83 -12.61 -7.28 -14.30
CA GLN A 83 -13.17 -8.62 -14.46
C GLN A 83 -12.61 -9.57 -13.40
N SER A 84 -13.46 -10.46 -12.88
CA SER A 84 -13.11 -11.35 -11.76
C SER A 84 -11.84 -12.18 -12.02
N ALA A 85 -11.57 -12.57 -13.26
CA ALA A 85 -10.38 -13.32 -13.64
C ALA A 85 -9.10 -12.46 -13.62
N GLU A 86 -9.20 -11.19 -14.01
CA GLU A 86 -8.07 -10.26 -13.99
C GLU A 86 -7.67 -9.92 -12.54
N ARG A 87 -8.65 -9.81 -11.63
CA ARG A 87 -8.36 -9.52 -10.22
C ARG A 87 -7.45 -10.54 -9.55
N TYR A 88 -7.68 -11.83 -9.80
CA TYR A 88 -6.81 -12.88 -9.27
C TYR A 88 -5.36 -12.71 -9.75
N ASN A 89 -5.18 -12.40 -11.04
CA ASN A 89 -3.86 -12.15 -11.61
C ASN A 89 -3.20 -10.92 -11.01
N VAL A 90 -3.96 -9.84 -10.79
CA VAL A 90 -3.44 -8.61 -10.15
C VAL A 90 -2.96 -8.89 -8.72
N TYR A 91 -3.72 -9.64 -7.92
CA TYR A 91 -3.29 -10.03 -6.58
C TYR A 91 -2.08 -10.98 -6.60
N THR A 92 -1.96 -11.83 -7.62
CA THR A 92 -0.86 -12.79 -7.75
C THR A 92 0.42 -12.16 -8.31
N GLU A 93 0.31 -11.18 -9.20
CA GLU A 93 1.41 -10.38 -9.73
C GLU A 93 2.12 -9.60 -8.60
N GLY A 94 1.34 -9.15 -7.61
CA GLY A 94 1.82 -8.37 -6.49
C GLY A 94 2.03 -6.89 -6.85
N GLY A 95 2.79 -6.20 -6.02
CA GLY A 95 2.95 -4.77 -5.99
C GLY A 95 2.04 -4.06 -4.98
N VAL A 96 1.95 -2.76 -5.15
CA VAL A 96 1.09 -1.88 -4.36
C VAL A 96 -0.26 -1.77 -5.05
N LEU A 97 -1.34 -2.10 -4.34
CA LEU A 97 -2.71 -2.00 -4.84
C LEU A 97 -3.54 -1.07 -3.98
N PHE A 98 -4.22 -0.12 -4.61
CA PHE A 98 -5.27 0.67 -3.97
C PHE A 98 -6.59 -0.09 -4.06
N VAL A 99 -7.21 -0.33 -2.90
CA VAL A 99 -8.47 -1.08 -2.85
C VAL A 99 -9.41 -0.43 -1.84
N THR A 100 -10.71 -0.53 -2.08
CA THR A 100 -11.71 -0.07 -1.12
C THR A 100 -12.01 -1.17 -0.10
N SER A 101 -12.36 -0.81 1.12
CA SER A 101 -12.71 -1.78 2.17
C SER A 101 -13.83 -2.74 1.72
N ARG A 102 -14.80 -2.25 0.93
CA ARG A 102 -15.88 -3.08 0.39
C ARG A 102 -15.38 -4.14 -0.59
N ILE A 103 -14.52 -3.76 -1.54
CA ILE A 103 -13.95 -4.71 -2.51
C ILE A 103 -13.09 -5.73 -1.78
N LEU A 104 -12.26 -5.28 -0.83
CA LEU A 104 -11.40 -6.15 -0.04
C LEU A 104 -12.21 -7.23 0.69
N VAL A 105 -13.26 -6.83 1.42
CA VAL A 105 -14.11 -7.77 2.17
C VAL A 105 -14.78 -8.77 1.23
N VAL A 106 -15.34 -8.32 0.10
CA VAL A 106 -15.98 -9.21 -0.88
C VAL A 106 -14.96 -10.18 -1.48
N ASP A 107 -13.77 -9.72 -1.82
CA ASP A 107 -12.75 -10.55 -2.46
C ASP A 107 -12.11 -11.54 -1.48
N PHE A 108 -12.06 -11.23 -0.18
CA PHE A 108 -11.77 -12.21 0.87
C PHE A 108 -12.88 -13.26 1.05
N LEU A 109 -14.15 -12.82 1.12
CA LEU A 109 -15.28 -13.73 1.31
C LEU A 109 -15.52 -14.64 0.10
N THR A 110 -15.08 -14.23 -1.08
CA THR A 110 -15.19 -15.00 -2.33
C THR A 110 -13.92 -15.77 -2.69
N ASP A 111 -12.95 -15.85 -1.76
CA ASP A 111 -11.67 -16.57 -1.91
C ASP A 111 -10.86 -16.14 -3.17
N ARG A 112 -11.03 -14.88 -3.59
CA ARG A 112 -10.33 -14.31 -4.75
C ARG A 112 -8.94 -13.83 -4.42
N ILE A 113 -8.74 -13.39 -3.18
CA ILE A 113 -7.42 -13.07 -2.65
C ILE A 113 -6.89 -14.35 -2.04
N PRO A 114 -5.87 -14.98 -2.65
CA PRO A 114 -5.42 -16.26 -2.16
C PRO A 114 -4.79 -16.06 -0.78
N ALA A 115 -5.41 -16.58 0.27
CA ALA A 115 -4.97 -16.35 1.64
C ALA A 115 -3.51 -16.82 1.89
N HIS A 116 -3.03 -17.78 1.09
CA HIS A 116 -1.65 -18.26 1.10
C HIS A 116 -0.63 -17.21 0.60
N LEU A 117 -1.06 -16.26 -0.25
CA LEU A 117 -0.24 -15.12 -0.68
C LEU A 117 -0.16 -14.03 0.41
N ILE A 118 -1.01 -14.07 1.43
CA ILE A 118 -0.97 -13.13 2.55
C ILE A 118 -0.21 -13.71 3.75
N SER A 119 -0.20 -15.04 3.87
CA SER A 119 0.35 -15.78 5.01
C SER A 119 1.68 -16.50 4.73
N GLY A 120 2.12 -16.55 3.47
CA GLY A 120 3.34 -17.23 3.07
C GLY A 120 4.60 -16.37 3.24
N GLN A 121 5.73 -17.01 3.58
CA GLN A 121 7.09 -16.42 3.70
C GLN A 121 7.55 -15.53 2.53
N LYS A 122 6.84 -15.54 1.40
CA LYS A 122 7.22 -14.78 0.20
C LYS A 122 6.52 -13.44 0.06
N MET A 123 5.38 -13.21 0.75
CA MET A 123 4.51 -12.10 0.40
C MET A 123 3.85 -11.56 1.68
N ARG A 124 4.30 -10.37 2.08
CA ARG A 124 3.88 -9.71 3.33
C ARG A 124 2.76 -8.73 3.02
N ALA A 125 1.53 -9.06 3.43
CA ALA A 125 0.41 -8.15 3.27
C ALA A 125 0.47 -7.04 4.31
N MET A 126 0.80 -5.82 3.87
CA MET A 126 0.71 -4.64 4.70
C MET A 126 -0.61 -3.92 4.41
N PHE A 127 -1.47 -3.83 5.42
CA PHE A 127 -2.70 -3.05 5.38
C PHE A 127 -2.42 -1.69 5.99
N VAL A 128 -2.39 -0.65 5.14
CA VAL A 128 -2.31 0.72 5.64
C VAL A 128 -3.71 1.30 5.64
N PHE A 129 -4.24 1.54 6.84
CA PHE A 129 -5.45 2.33 7.03
C PHE A 129 -5.07 3.80 7.12
N PHE A 130 -5.32 4.54 6.06
CA PHE A 130 -5.15 5.99 6.08
C PHE A 130 -6.45 6.63 6.57
N HIS A 131 -6.46 7.18 7.79
CA HIS A 131 -7.59 7.98 8.28
C HIS A 131 -7.05 9.32 8.75
N ILE A 132 -7.11 10.33 7.87
CA ILE A 132 -6.96 11.70 8.31
C ILE A 132 -8.23 12.02 9.10
N LEU A 133 -8.08 12.21 10.41
CA LEU A 133 -9.11 12.84 11.25
C LEU A 133 -9.26 14.28 10.80
N HIS A 134 -9.97 14.52 9.71
CA HIS A 134 -10.45 15.85 9.36
C HIS A 134 -11.54 16.21 10.37
N HIS A 135 -11.25 17.20 11.21
CA HIS A 135 -12.24 17.86 12.05
C HIS A 135 -12.75 19.14 11.36
#